data_AF-A0A5U2F972-F1
#
_entry.id   AF-A0A5U2F972-F1
#
_cell.length_a   1.000
_cell.length_b   1.000
_cell.length_c   1.000
_cell.angle_alpha   90.00
_cell.angle_beta   90.00
_cell.angle_gamma   90.00
#
_symmetry.space_group_name_H-M   'P 1'
#
loop_
_entity.id
_entity.type
_entity.pdbx_description
1 polymer ?
#
loop_
_entity_poly.entity_id
_entity_poly.type
_entity_poly.pdbx_seq_one_letter_code
_entity_poly.pdbx_strand_id
1 'polypeptide(L)'
;MIRTLNLHPEWRCLVNQKRRFTPEFKKETVALVTEQSYTIAKAAASLGLSAKTLHTWVTLARNQNDGVLSDDERAELKRLRKENKELRLEKEILKKASAFFAKHMS
;
A
#
# COMPACT_ATOMS: atom_id res chain seq x y z
N MET A 1 45.77 -14.88 -19.82
CA MET A 1 45.66 -13.85 -18.77
C MET A 1 44.24 -13.30 -18.86
N ILE A 2 43.33 -13.52 -17.93
CA ILE A 2 43.24 -12.89 -16.61
C ILE A 2 42.73 -13.94 -15.60
N ARG A 3 43.44 -14.08 -14.47
CA ARG A 3 43.10 -14.96 -13.34
C ARG A 3 41.80 -14.49 -12.69
N THR A 4 40.84 -15.40 -12.58
CA THR A 4 39.72 -15.30 -11.65
C THR A 4 40.25 -15.03 -10.24
N LEU A 5 39.98 -13.84 -9.69
CA LEU A 5 40.27 -13.53 -8.30
C LEU A 5 39.34 -14.38 -7.43
N ASN A 6 39.92 -15.47 -6.92
CA ASN A 6 39.31 -16.36 -5.96
C ASN A 6 39.25 -15.58 -4.63
N LEU A 7 38.07 -15.06 -4.27
CA LEU A 7 37.89 -14.40 -2.98
C LEU A 7 38.10 -15.44 -1.86
N HIS A 8 39.09 -15.18 -1.02
CA HIS A 8 39.55 -16.04 0.06
C HIS A 8 38.45 -16.24 1.13
N PRO A 9 38.21 -17.47 1.64
CA PRO A 9 37.08 -17.83 2.51
C PRO A 9 36.83 -16.93 3.74
N GLU A 10 37.85 -16.33 4.37
CA GLU A 10 37.70 -15.46 5.54
C GLU A 10 37.13 -14.07 5.24
N TRP A 11 37.10 -13.66 3.96
CA TRP A 11 36.59 -12.34 3.55
C TRP A 11 35.08 -12.34 3.24
N ARG A 12 34.41 -13.49 3.35
CA ARG A 12 32.95 -13.61 3.12
C ARG A 12 32.11 -12.84 4.16
N CYS A 13 32.68 -12.47 5.29
CA CYS A 13 31.96 -11.86 6.41
C CYS A 13 31.91 -10.32 6.39
N LEU A 14 32.69 -9.65 5.53
CA LEU A 14 32.75 -8.17 5.48
C LEU A 14 31.73 -7.53 4.54
N VAL A 15 31.04 -8.34 3.73
CA VAL A 15 29.97 -7.88 2.86
C VAL A 15 28.63 -8.11 3.55
N ASN A 16 28.04 -7.01 4.05
CA ASN A 16 26.67 -6.86 4.53
C ASN A 16 26.44 -6.95 6.05
N GLN A 17 27.12 -6.11 6.81
CA GLN A 17 26.62 -5.65 8.11
C GLN A 17 25.34 -4.83 7.89
N LYS A 18 24.18 -5.48 7.93
CA LYS A 18 22.88 -4.78 7.92
C LYS A 18 22.76 -3.98 9.22
N ARG A 19 22.79 -2.64 9.13
CA ARG A 19 22.41 -1.76 10.24
C ARG A 19 21.03 -2.19 10.75
N ARG A 20 20.94 -2.64 12.01
CA ARG A 20 19.68 -3.01 12.65
C ARG A 20 19.04 -1.75 13.21
N PHE A 21 17.88 -1.39 12.68
CA PHE A 21 17.04 -0.33 13.21
C PHE A 21 15.94 -0.94 14.07
N THR A 22 15.66 -0.33 15.22
CA THR A 22 14.57 -0.76 16.10
C THR A 22 13.22 -0.59 15.40
N PRO A 23 12.23 -1.46 15.68
CA PRO A 23 10.90 -1.34 15.06
C PRO A 23 10.20 -0.02 15.42
N GLU A 24 10.44 0.52 16.61
CA GLU A 24 9.91 1.81 17.06
C GLU A 24 10.44 2.95 16.19
N PHE A 25 11.76 2.97 15.96
CA PHE A 25 12.41 3.97 15.12
C PHE A 25 11.88 3.94 13.67
N LYS A 26 11.64 2.74 13.12
CA LYS A 26 11.04 2.59 11.79
C LYS A 26 9.64 3.18 11.74
N LYS A 27 8.80 2.93 12.76
CA LYS A 27 7.44 3.47 12.83
C LYS A 27 7.45 4.98 12.89
N GLU A 28 8.23 5.56 13.79
CA GLU A 28 8.36 7.01 13.95
C GLU A 28 8.86 7.68 12.67
N THR A 29 9.87 7.09 12.03
CA THR A 29 10.41 7.59 10.76
C THR A 29 9.36 7.58 9.64
N VAL A 30 8.55 6.52 9.54
CA VAL A 30 7.47 6.45 8.55
C VAL A 30 6.37 7.47 8.87
N ALA A 31 6.01 7.65 10.15
CA ALA A 31 5.00 8.61 10.60
C ALA A 31 5.35 10.05 10.22
N LEU A 32 6.64 10.43 10.26
CA LEU A 32 7.09 11.75 9.77
C LEU A 32 6.69 12.00 8.29
N VAL A 33 6.74 10.97 7.45
CA VAL A 33 6.40 11.08 6.02
C VAL A 33 4.90 10.98 5.80
N THR A 34 4.20 10.09 6.51
CA THR A 34 2.77 9.82 6.28
C THR A 34 1.85 10.81 7.00
N GLU A 35 2.19 11.25 8.21
CA GLU A 35 1.34 12.10 9.05
C GLU A 35 1.78 13.56 8.97
N GLN A 36 3.09 13.82 9.02
CA GLN A 36 3.63 15.19 9.05
C GLN A 36 4.00 15.73 7.65
N SER A 37 3.66 14.99 6.59
CA SER A 37 3.84 15.38 5.18
C SER A 37 5.28 15.77 4.79
N TYR A 38 6.29 15.23 5.49
CA TYR A 38 7.68 15.43 5.08
C TYR A 38 7.98 14.68 3.78
N THR A 39 8.77 15.28 2.91
CA THR A 39 9.33 14.55 1.76
C THR A 39 10.33 13.50 2.24
N ILE A 40 10.36 12.34 1.56
CA ILE A 40 11.28 11.24 1.88
C ILE A 40 12.73 11.73 1.93
N ALA A 41 13.13 12.60 1.00
CA ALA A 41 14.47 13.16 0.97
C ALA A 41 14.80 14.00 2.21
N LYS A 42 13.86 14.85 2.66
CA LYS A 42 14.04 15.71 3.83
C LYS A 42 14.11 14.89 5.12
N ALA A 43 13.18 13.95 5.29
CA ALA A 43 13.17 13.05 6.45
C ALA A 43 14.43 12.18 6.52
N ALA A 44 14.90 11.65 5.38
CA ALA A 44 16.13 10.87 5.31
C ALA A 44 17.37 11.70 5.68
N ALA A 45 17.46 12.94 5.18
CA ALA A 45 18.56 13.85 5.50
C ALA A 45 18.58 14.23 6.99
N SER A 46 17.43 14.54 7.58
CA SER A 46 17.33 14.90 9.01
C SER A 46 17.73 13.76 9.95
N LEU A 47 17.51 12.50 9.54
CA LEU A 47 17.77 11.31 10.36
C LEU A 47 19.07 10.58 10.00
N GLY A 48 19.84 11.09 9.03
CA GLY A 48 21.06 10.44 8.55
C GLY A 48 20.82 9.06 7.90
N LEU A 49 19.63 8.85 7.32
CA LEU A 49 19.23 7.61 6.65
C LEU A 49 19.43 7.71 5.15
N SER A 50 19.57 6.56 4.49
CA SER A 50 19.51 6.54 3.03
C SER A 50 18.06 6.74 2.56
N ALA A 51 17.85 7.60 1.56
CA ALA A 51 16.54 7.84 0.98
C ALA A 51 15.90 6.54 0.44
N LYS A 52 16.71 5.61 -0.08
CA LYS A 52 16.25 4.30 -0.56
C LYS A 52 15.67 3.45 0.57
N THR A 53 16.34 3.40 1.73
CA THR A 53 15.85 2.66 2.91
C THR A 53 14.51 3.21 3.37
N LEU A 54 14.41 4.54 3.49
CA LEU A 54 13.18 5.19 3.92
C LEU A 54 12.04 4.96 2.91
N HIS A 55 12.34 5.08 1.62
CA HIS A 55 11.37 4.78 0.57
C HIS A 55 10.81 3.36 0.70
N THR A 56 11.67 2.34 0.89
CA THR A 56 11.21 0.95 1.10
C THR A 56 10.31 0.82 2.32
N TRP A 57 10.62 1.48 3.44
CA TRP A 57 9.78 1.42 4.65
C TRP A 57 8.42 2.09 4.45
N VAL A 58 8.39 3.25 3.81
CA VAL A 58 7.14 3.96 3.51
C VAL A 58 6.28 3.16 2.53
N THR A 59 6.86 2.58 1.48
CA THR A 59 6.12 1.69 0.55
C THR A 59 5.54 0.48 1.28
N LEU A 60 6.31 -0.17 2.15
CA LEU A 60 5.84 -1.32 2.92
C LEU A 60 4.69 -0.94 3.86
N ALA A 61 4.81 0.18 4.56
CA ALA A 61 3.79 0.67 5.48
C ALA A 61 2.49 1.04 4.76
N ARG A 62 2.58 1.68 3.58
CA ARG A 62 1.41 1.97 2.73
C ARG A 62 0.73 0.69 2.26
N ASN A 63 1.51 -0.28 1.78
CA ASN A 63 0.97 -1.57 1.34
C ASN A 63 0.34 -2.39 2.48
N GLN A 64 0.83 -2.24 3.72
CA GLN A 64 0.23 -2.84 4.91
C GLN A 64 -1.11 -2.20 5.26
N ASN A 65 -1.25 -0.88 5.08
CA ASN A 65 -2.50 -0.17 5.28
C ASN A 65 -3.52 -0.47 4.16
N ASP A 66 -3.07 -0.56 2.90
CA ASP A 66 -3.97 -0.79 1.76
C ASP A 66 -4.36 -2.28 1.60
N GLY A 67 -3.60 -3.21 2.18
CA GLY A 67 -3.71 -4.65 1.92
C GLY A 67 -4.53 -5.46 2.93
N VAL A 68 -4.81 -4.93 4.12
CA VAL A 68 -5.51 -5.67 5.17
C VAL A 68 -6.70 -4.87 5.67
N LEU A 69 -7.81 -4.96 4.93
CA LEU A 69 -9.11 -4.56 5.49
C LEU A 69 -9.33 -5.33 6.79
N SER A 70 -9.65 -4.61 7.86
CA SER A 70 -10.16 -5.15 9.11
C SER A 70 -11.38 -6.04 8.86
N ASP A 71 -11.70 -6.95 9.77
CA ASP A 71 -12.87 -7.83 9.63
C ASP A 71 -14.17 -7.01 9.47
N ASP A 72 -14.29 -5.92 10.24
CA ASP A 72 -15.39 -4.96 10.15
C ASP A 72 -15.45 -4.28 8.77
N GLU A 73 -14.31 -3.85 8.23
CA GLU A 73 -14.24 -3.22 6.90
C GLU A 73 -14.57 -4.21 5.80
N ARG A 74 -14.21 -5.50 5.96
CA ARG A 74 -14.60 -6.58 5.04
C ARG A 74 -16.08 -6.86 5.09
N ALA A 75 -16.66 -6.91 6.29
CA ALA A 75 -18.10 -7.11 6.50
C ALA A 75 -18.89 -5.96 5.87
N GLU A 76 -18.45 -4.73 6.08
CA GLU A 76 -19.05 -3.54 5.48
C GLU A 76 -18.93 -3.54 3.96
N LEU A 77 -17.75 -3.88 3.41
CA LEU A 77 -17.57 -4.01 1.96
C LEU A 77 -18.51 -5.05 1.35
N LYS A 78 -18.74 -6.17 2.05
CA LYS A 78 -19.68 -7.21 1.62
C LYS A 78 -21.13 -6.68 1.64
N ARG A 79 -21.52 -5.94 2.68
CA ARG A 79 -22.84 -5.29 2.78
C ARG A 79 -23.06 -4.32 1.63
N LEU A 80 -22.11 -3.40 1.42
CA LEU A 80 -22.17 -2.39 0.37
C LEU A 80 -22.24 -3.02 -1.03
N ARG A 81 -21.50 -4.11 -1.28
CA ARG A 81 -21.57 -4.83 -2.56
C ARG A 81 -22.94 -5.47 -2.80
N LYS A 82 -23.59 -6.00 -1.76
CA LYS A 82 -24.94 -6.55 -1.85
C LYS A 82 -25.95 -5.44 -2.18
N GLU A 83 -25.92 -4.36 -1.42
CA GLU A 83 -26.81 -3.21 -1.61
C GLU A 83 -26.63 -2.59 -3.01
N ASN A 84 -25.40 -2.43 -3.48
CA ASN A 84 -25.15 -1.90 -4.82
C ASN A 84 -25.75 -2.79 -5.93
N LYS A 85 -25.73 -4.12 -5.73
CA LYS A 85 -26.35 -5.06 -6.67
C LYS A 85 -27.87 -4.91 -6.67
N GLU A 86 -28.49 -4.79 -5.51
CA GLU A 86 -29.94 -4.59 -5.37
C GLU A 86 -30.38 -3.28 -6.02
N LEU A 87 -29.70 -2.16 -5.72
CA LEU A 87 -29.97 -0.85 -6.33
C LEU A 87 -29.83 -0.86 -7.85
N ARG A 88 -28.85 -1.61 -8.39
CA ARG A 88 -28.70 -1.77 -9.86
C ARG A 88 -29.89 -2.51 -10.46
N LEU A 89 -30.38 -3.55 -9.81
CA LEU A 89 -31.55 -4.30 -10.30
C LEU A 89 -32.81 -3.43 -10.27
N GLU A 90 -33.05 -2.70 -9.18
CA GLU A 90 -34.18 -1.77 -9.07
C GLU A 90 -34.14 -0.70 -10.18
N LYS A 91 -32.95 -0.11 -10.41
CA LYS A 91 -32.76 0.87 -11.48
C LYS A 91 -33.08 0.28 -12.86
N GLU A 92 -32.69 -0.97 -13.12
CA GLU A 92 -33.00 -1.63 -14.39
C GLU A 92 -34.49 -1.95 -14.54
N ILE A 93 -35.18 -2.33 -13.47
CA ILE A 93 -36.63 -2.53 -13.47
C ILE A 93 -37.34 -1.20 -13.79
N LEU A 94 -36.96 -0.12 -13.11
CA LEU A 94 -37.56 1.21 -13.31
C LEU A 94 -37.33 1.72 -14.74
N LYS A 95 -36.14 1.51 -15.30
CA LYS A 95 -35.86 1.84 -16.71
C LYS A 95 -36.75 1.05 -17.67
N LYS A 96 -36.89 -0.26 -17.46
CA LYS A 96 -37.75 -1.11 -18.29
C LYS A 96 -39.22 -0.70 -18.20
N ALA A 97 -39.71 -0.40 -17.00
CA ALA A 97 -41.06 0.09 -16.79
C ALA A 97 -41.27 1.45 -17.50
N SER A 98 -40.35 2.39 -17.33
CA SER A 98 -40.41 3.71 -17.99
C SER A 98 -40.43 3.58 -19.52
N ALA A 99 -39.58 2.71 -20.08
CA ALA A 99 -39.56 2.44 -21.52
C ALA A 99 -40.84 1.77 -22.02
N PHE A 100 -41.41 0.85 -21.24
CA PHE A 100 -42.68 0.22 -21.55
C PHE A 100 -43.82 1.24 -21.61
N PHE A 101 -43.94 2.10 -20.59
CA PHE A 101 -44.96 3.14 -20.55
C PHE A 101 -44.80 4.15 -21.68
N ALA A 102 -43.58 4.62 -21.95
CA ALA A 102 -43.31 5.53 -23.07
C ALA A 102 -43.75 4.94 -24.43
N LYS A 103 -43.63 3.63 -24.63
CA LYS A 103 -43.99 2.97 -25.90
C LYS A 103 -45.50 2.69 -26.06
N HIS A 104 -46.25 2.51 -24.98
CA HIS A 104 -47.66 2.07 -25.04
C HIS A 104 -48.68 3.12 -24.59
N MET A 105 -48.22 4.20 -23.93
CA MET A 105 -49.08 5.31 -23.48
C MET A 105 -48.82 6.62 -24.24
N SER A 106 -48.07 6.57 -25.34
CA SER A 106 -47.98 7.63 -26.36
C SER A 106 -48.67 7.20 -27.64
#